data_AF-A0A7I4CD65-F1
#
_entry.id   AF-A0A7I4CD65-F1
#
_cell.length_a   1.000
_cell.length_b   1.000
_cell.length_c   1.000
_cell.angle_alpha   90.00
_cell.angle_beta   90.00
_cell.angle_gamma   90.00
#
_symmetry.space_group_name_H-M   'P 1'
#
loop_
_entity.id
_entity.type
_entity.pdbx_description
1 polymer ?
#
loop_
_entity_poly.entity_id
_entity_poly.type
_entity_poly.pdbx_seq_one_letter_code
_entity_poly.pdbx_strand_id
1 'polypeptide(L)'
;MVKLDSKTCIEAATAHFSGLHFDVEYPAVMYMGANKVPFVIGVAGGTASGKATVCDMIIQQLHDHRVVLINESSFYRGLTPEEKANVGEYNFDHPDAFITEQLLECLSHLKANEPVQIPVYDFLKYQRFSDRSRKVNASDVIIMEGILIFHDARVRELMNMKIFVDTDADVRLARRIRRDTIERGRDVNFVIEQYAKFVKPAFDAFVLPTKKYADVILPRGGDNLIAIDLIVQHIRMKLGQHDLRKIYPNVVVVQSTFQIRGMHTLIRDRETTKHDFVFYADRLIRLIVEHGLGHLPFTEKQVQHTLEWTFASSFVEYPSFAAEKAWKMLYGRVARVSRLERFSYIGKGMMGSS
;
A
#
# COMPACT_ATOMS: atom_id res chain seq x y z
N MET A 1 -57.81 -24.11 -21.16
CA MET A 1 -57.18 -25.45 -21.11
C MET A 1 -55.90 -25.29 -20.30
N VAL A 2 -55.72 -25.78 -19.08
CA VAL A 2 -56.34 -26.91 -18.35
C VAL A 2 -56.85 -26.41 -16.99
N LYS A 3 -57.95 -27.01 -16.56
CA LYS A 3 -58.71 -26.78 -15.32
C LYS A 3 -58.29 -27.82 -14.28
N LEU A 4 -58.31 -27.45 -12.99
CA LEU A 4 -58.80 -28.22 -11.82
C LEU A 4 -58.50 -27.34 -10.58
N ASP A 5 -59.45 -26.58 -10.02
CA ASP A 5 -60.49 -26.96 -9.04
C ASP A 5 -59.95 -27.81 -7.88
N SER A 6 -60.27 -27.62 -6.60
CA SER A 6 -61.02 -26.61 -5.84
C SER A 6 -61.03 -27.13 -4.40
N LYS A 7 -60.73 -26.28 -3.41
CA LYS A 7 -61.44 -26.22 -2.11
C LYS A 7 -60.84 -25.13 -1.21
N THR A 8 -61.61 -24.03 -1.14
CA THR A 8 -62.03 -23.30 0.08
C THR A 8 -60.94 -22.87 1.06
N CYS A 9 -60.61 -21.57 1.11
CA CYS A 9 -61.26 -20.52 1.93
C CYS A 9 -60.92 -20.73 3.43
N ILE A 10 -60.34 -19.79 4.19
CA ILE A 10 -60.84 -18.46 4.56
C ILE A 10 -59.70 -17.68 5.27
N GLU A 11 -59.67 -16.35 5.07
CA GLU A 11 -59.13 -15.25 5.90
C GLU A 11 -57.62 -14.97 6.08
N ALA A 12 -57.22 -13.85 5.45
CA ALA A 12 -56.43 -12.71 5.94
C ALA A 12 -55.63 -12.84 7.26
N ALA A 13 -54.32 -12.55 7.20
CA ALA A 13 -53.72 -11.32 7.73
C ALA A 13 -52.19 -11.42 7.88
N THR A 14 -51.53 -10.28 7.66
CA THR A 14 -50.24 -9.84 8.25
C THR A 14 -48.91 -10.47 7.82
N ALA A 15 -47.96 -9.55 7.56
CA ALA A 15 -46.55 -9.78 7.27
C ALA A 15 -45.82 -10.56 8.39
N HIS A 16 -44.76 -11.30 8.06
CA HIS A 16 -43.47 -11.20 8.74
C HIS A 16 -42.38 -12.06 8.08
N PHE A 17 -41.20 -11.46 8.09
CA PHE A 17 -39.85 -12.00 7.91
C PHE A 17 -39.66 -13.35 8.63
N SER A 18 -39.18 -14.38 7.93
CA SER A 18 -38.63 -15.60 8.55
C SER A 18 -37.29 -15.94 7.93
N GLY A 19 -36.26 -15.89 8.77
CA GLY A 19 -34.90 -16.30 8.45
C GLY A 19 -34.80 -17.79 8.22
N LEU A 20 -33.97 -18.16 7.24
CA LEU A 20 -33.39 -19.49 7.15
C LEU A 20 -32.12 -19.50 8.01
N HIS A 21 -32.15 -20.28 9.08
CA HIS A 21 -30.95 -20.82 9.70
C HIS A 21 -30.18 -21.62 8.64
N PHE A 22 -28.91 -21.26 8.43
CA PHE A 22 -27.91 -22.20 7.96
C PHE A 22 -26.93 -22.39 9.11
N ASP A 23 -26.93 -23.60 9.68
CA ASP A 23 -25.84 -24.11 10.48
C ASP A 23 -24.57 -24.09 9.63
N VAL A 24 -23.62 -23.24 10.00
CA VAL A 24 -22.24 -23.33 9.53
C VAL A 24 -21.39 -23.42 10.78
N GLU A 25 -20.97 -24.65 11.11
CA GLU A 25 -19.77 -24.86 11.91
C GLU A 25 -18.67 -24.01 11.32
N TYR A 26 -18.21 -22.99 12.04
CA TYR A 26 -17.00 -22.29 11.65
C TYR A 26 -15.85 -23.27 11.88
N PRO A 27 -15.19 -23.79 10.82
CA PRO A 27 -13.90 -24.41 11.05
C PRO A 27 -13.02 -23.33 11.68
N ALA A 28 -12.22 -23.71 12.66
CA ALA A 28 -11.11 -22.89 13.10
C ALA A 28 -10.21 -22.66 11.89
N VAL A 29 -10.48 -21.60 11.14
CA VAL A 29 -9.58 -21.12 10.09
C VAL A 29 -8.39 -20.57 10.87
N MET A 30 -7.41 -21.44 11.11
CA MET A 30 -6.03 -21.01 11.07
C MET A 30 -5.93 -20.12 9.83
N TYR A 31 -5.79 -18.81 10.02
CA TYR A 31 -5.20 -17.97 9.01
C TYR A 31 -3.74 -18.44 8.88
N MET A 32 -3.54 -19.56 8.20
CA MET A 32 -2.37 -19.68 7.34
C MET A 32 -2.53 -18.51 6.38
N GLY A 33 -1.76 -17.45 6.62
CA GLY A 33 -1.85 -16.22 5.84
C GLY A 33 -1.90 -16.61 4.38
N ALA A 34 -3.01 -16.30 3.70
CA ALA A 34 -3.12 -16.54 2.27
C ALA A 34 -1.84 -15.96 1.66
N ASN A 35 -1.04 -16.82 1.04
CA ASN A 35 0.31 -16.51 0.59
C ASN A 35 0.18 -15.38 -0.44
N LYS A 36 0.24 -14.14 0.04
CA LYS A 36 -0.21 -12.98 -0.73
C LYS A 36 0.91 -12.71 -1.70
N VAL A 37 0.71 -13.12 -2.94
CA VAL A 37 1.72 -12.93 -4.00
C VAL A 37 1.99 -11.43 -4.09
N PRO A 38 3.26 -10.99 -3.96
CA PRO A 38 3.62 -9.59 -4.07
C PRO A 38 3.15 -8.96 -5.38
N PHE A 39 2.73 -7.70 -5.31
CA PHE A 39 2.44 -6.88 -6.49
C PHE A 39 3.75 -6.29 -7.03
N VAL A 40 4.21 -6.79 -8.17
CA VAL A 40 5.48 -6.41 -8.77
C VAL A 40 5.29 -5.29 -9.80
N ILE A 41 5.97 -4.17 -9.59
CA ILE A 41 5.95 -3.00 -10.45
C ILE A 41 7.33 -2.85 -11.07
N GLY A 42 7.42 -2.87 -12.40
CA GLY A 42 8.64 -2.51 -13.12
C GLY A 42 8.62 -1.04 -13.52
N VAL A 43 9.71 -0.32 -13.24
CA VAL A 43 9.93 1.07 -13.65
C VAL A 43 11.18 1.14 -14.53
N ALA A 44 10.98 1.24 -15.84
CA ALA A 44 12.05 1.31 -16.85
C ALA A 44 12.18 2.70 -17.48
N GLY A 45 13.20 2.89 -18.30
CA GLY A 45 13.47 4.16 -18.99
C GLY A 45 14.97 4.49 -19.07
N GLY A 46 15.32 5.49 -19.87
CA GLY A 46 16.72 5.87 -20.09
C GLY A 46 17.45 6.32 -18.81
N THR A 47 18.78 6.23 -18.80
CA THR A 47 19.57 6.79 -17.69
C THR A 47 19.21 8.25 -17.44
N ALA A 48 19.11 8.64 -16.17
CA ALA A 48 18.70 9.98 -15.74
C ALA A 48 17.31 10.47 -16.24
N SER A 49 16.40 9.56 -16.65
CA SER A 49 15.03 9.93 -17.03
C SER A 49 14.15 10.35 -15.85
N GLY A 50 14.52 9.98 -14.61
CA GLY A 50 13.76 10.28 -13.39
C GLY A 50 13.11 9.05 -12.73
N LYS A 51 13.42 7.82 -13.17
CA LYS A 51 12.91 6.58 -12.58
C LYS A 51 13.08 6.50 -11.06
N ALA A 52 14.30 6.72 -10.56
CA ALA A 52 14.58 6.70 -9.13
C ALA A 52 13.68 7.68 -8.37
N THR A 53 13.54 8.91 -8.87
CA THR A 53 12.63 9.92 -8.29
C THR A 53 11.18 9.46 -8.29
N VAL A 54 10.71 8.86 -9.39
CA VAL A 54 9.35 8.31 -9.48
C VAL A 54 9.14 7.19 -8.46
N CYS A 55 10.10 6.26 -8.33
CA CYS A 55 10.07 5.19 -7.34
C CYS A 55 10.03 5.75 -5.92
N ASP A 56 10.90 6.72 -5.60
CA ASP A 56 10.95 7.35 -4.28
C ASP A 56 9.62 8.02 -3.93
N MET A 57 9.01 8.72 -4.88
CA MET A 57 7.71 9.36 -4.68
C MET A 57 6.58 8.35 -4.48
N ILE A 58 6.56 7.25 -5.24
CA ILE A 58 5.60 6.16 -5.04
C ILE A 58 5.77 5.57 -3.63
N ILE A 59 7.01 5.27 -3.21
CA ILE A 59 7.31 4.71 -1.88
C ILE A 59 6.87 5.69 -0.78
N GLN A 60 7.21 6.97 -0.92
CA GLN A 60 6.83 8.00 0.04
C GLN A 60 5.31 8.11 0.18
N GLN A 61 4.57 8.17 -0.92
CA GLN A 61 3.12 8.30 -0.87
C GLN A 61 2.41 7.02 -0.41
N LEU A 62 3.01 5.84 -0.61
CA LEU A 62 2.46 4.60 -0.05
C LEU A 62 2.54 4.60 1.49
N HIS A 63 3.48 5.35 2.10
CA HIS A 63 3.65 5.50 3.56
C HIS A 63 3.68 4.16 4.33
N ASP A 64 4.02 3.08 3.63
CA ASP A 64 3.82 1.72 4.11
C ASP A 64 5.16 0.98 4.12
N HIS A 65 5.43 0.26 5.20
CA HIS A 65 6.62 -0.60 5.34
C HIS A 65 6.56 -1.83 4.43
N ARG A 66 5.51 -1.97 3.62
CA ARG A 66 5.24 -3.10 2.73
C ARG A 66 5.68 -2.89 1.27
N VAL A 67 6.64 -2.00 1.04
CA VAL A 67 7.26 -1.77 -0.28
C VAL A 67 8.74 -2.06 -0.20
N VAL A 68 9.24 -2.84 -1.16
CA VAL A 68 10.68 -3.00 -1.36
C VAL A 68 11.11 -2.55 -2.76
N LEU A 69 12.18 -1.75 -2.81
CA LEU A 69 12.84 -1.33 -4.03
C LEU A 69 14.01 -2.27 -4.36
N ILE A 70 14.06 -2.75 -5.60
CA ILE A 70 15.15 -3.54 -6.18
C ILE A 70 15.69 -2.79 -7.38
N ASN A 71 17.00 -2.56 -7.39
CA ASN A 71 17.67 -1.87 -8.47
C ASN A 71 18.37 -2.88 -9.39
N GLU A 72 18.11 -2.80 -10.70
CA GLU A 72 18.77 -3.64 -11.71
C GLU A 72 20.30 -3.50 -11.68
N SER A 73 20.80 -2.31 -11.33
CA SER A 73 22.23 -2.02 -11.22
C SER A 73 22.95 -2.87 -10.17
N SER A 74 22.24 -3.44 -9.20
CA SER A 74 22.83 -4.42 -8.28
C SER A 74 23.31 -5.69 -9.00
N PHE A 75 22.70 -6.01 -10.15
CA PHE A 75 22.91 -7.23 -10.90
C PHE A 75 23.90 -7.08 -12.06
N TYR A 76 24.65 -5.97 -12.15
CA TYR A 76 25.80 -5.88 -13.04
C TYR A 76 26.78 -7.01 -12.80
N ARG A 77 27.33 -7.64 -13.84
CA ARG A 77 28.43 -8.59 -13.67
C ARG A 77 29.71 -7.89 -13.23
N GLY A 78 30.59 -8.64 -12.55
CA GLY A 78 31.96 -8.18 -12.35
C GLY A 78 32.69 -8.13 -13.70
N LEU A 79 33.57 -7.14 -13.87
CA LEU A 79 34.47 -7.10 -15.02
C LEU A 79 35.59 -8.13 -14.89
N THR A 80 36.04 -8.68 -16.01
CA THR A 80 37.27 -9.49 -16.04
C THR A 80 38.50 -8.58 -15.84
N PRO A 81 39.69 -9.14 -15.51
CA PRO A 81 40.91 -8.35 -15.42
C PRO A 81 41.22 -7.53 -16.68
N GLU A 82 40.94 -8.08 -17.86
CA GLU A 82 41.16 -7.43 -19.15
C GLU A 82 40.20 -6.26 -19.37
N GLU A 83 38.90 -6.46 -19.08
CA GLU A 83 37.90 -5.40 -19.17
C GLU A 83 38.14 -4.30 -18.14
N LYS A 84 38.64 -4.68 -16.96
CA LYS A 84 39.00 -3.74 -15.90
C LYS A 84 40.25 -2.94 -16.24
N ALA A 85 41.17 -3.48 -17.04
CA ALA A 85 42.30 -2.73 -17.57
C ALA A 85 41.84 -1.64 -18.57
N ASN A 86 40.67 -1.80 -19.18
CA ASN A 86 40.12 -0.84 -20.13
C ASN A 86 38.63 -0.55 -19.91
N VAL A 87 38.26 -0.13 -18.69
CA VAL A 87 36.86 0.13 -18.30
C VAL A 87 36.18 1.16 -19.20
N GLY A 88 36.96 2.13 -19.72
CA GLY A 88 36.45 3.15 -20.63
C GLY A 88 35.83 2.58 -21.91
N GLU A 89 36.25 1.38 -22.32
CA GLU A 89 35.75 0.67 -23.50
C GLU A 89 34.63 -0.33 -23.19
N TYR A 90 34.25 -0.48 -21.91
CA TYR A 90 33.22 -1.42 -21.51
C TYR A 90 31.82 -0.81 -21.57
N ASN A 91 30.89 -1.47 -22.27
CA ASN A 91 29.52 -1.01 -22.39
C ASN A 91 28.63 -1.54 -21.25
N PHE A 92 28.43 -0.73 -20.20
CA PHE A 92 27.52 -1.04 -19.10
C PHE A 92 26.04 -0.97 -19.49
N ASP A 93 25.68 -0.36 -20.62
CA ASP A 93 24.29 -0.25 -21.05
C ASP A 93 23.89 -1.38 -22.03
N HIS A 94 24.77 -2.37 -22.25
CA HIS A 94 24.46 -3.58 -23.02
C HIS A 94 23.79 -4.65 -22.13
N PRO A 95 22.81 -5.45 -22.63
CA PRO A 95 22.18 -6.53 -21.88
C PRO A 95 23.18 -7.50 -21.22
N ASP A 96 24.27 -7.85 -21.90
CA ASP A 96 25.33 -8.75 -21.39
C ASP A 96 26.11 -8.20 -20.19
N ALA A 97 25.92 -6.94 -19.84
CA ALA A 97 26.48 -6.37 -18.61
C ALA A 97 25.73 -6.84 -17.36
N PHE A 98 24.53 -7.43 -17.49
CA PHE A 98 23.69 -7.84 -16.38
C PHE A 98 23.62 -9.36 -16.24
N ILE A 99 23.57 -9.85 -15.00
CA ILE A 99 23.32 -11.26 -14.70
C ILE A 99 21.81 -11.46 -14.51
N THR A 100 21.09 -11.56 -15.63
CA THR A 100 19.62 -11.66 -15.65
C THR A 100 19.10 -12.91 -14.94
N GLU A 101 19.81 -14.03 -14.99
CA GLU A 101 19.41 -15.26 -14.28
C GLU A 101 19.33 -15.04 -12.76
N GLN A 102 20.30 -14.33 -12.18
CA GLN A 102 20.29 -14.02 -10.75
C GLN A 102 19.16 -13.05 -10.38
N LEU A 103 18.82 -12.14 -11.30
CA LEU A 103 17.67 -11.26 -11.11
C LEU A 103 16.36 -12.06 -11.14
N LEU A 104 16.20 -12.99 -12.09
CA LEU A 104 15.02 -13.85 -12.19
C LEU A 104 14.86 -14.73 -10.95
N GLU A 105 15.95 -15.32 -10.47
CA GLU A 105 15.99 -16.08 -9.22
C GLU A 105 15.55 -15.19 -8.04
N CYS A 106 16.15 -14.01 -7.89
CA CYS A 106 15.80 -13.04 -6.85
C CYS A 106 14.29 -12.70 -6.85
N LEU A 107 13.72 -12.36 -8.01
CA LEU A 107 12.30 -12.04 -8.13
C LEU A 107 11.41 -13.26 -7.85
N SER A 108 11.81 -14.45 -8.28
CA SER A 108 11.06 -15.68 -8.06
C SER A 108 10.97 -16.02 -6.57
N HIS A 109 12.08 -15.95 -5.85
CA HIS A 109 12.14 -16.16 -4.40
C HIS A 109 11.29 -15.13 -3.65
N LEU A 110 11.40 -13.85 -4.02
CA LEU A 110 10.58 -12.81 -3.39
C LEU A 110 9.09 -13.00 -3.64
N LYS A 111 8.70 -13.46 -4.83
CA LYS A 111 7.30 -13.82 -5.13
C LYS A 111 6.82 -15.04 -4.35
N ALA A 112 7.72 -15.93 -3.98
CA ALA A 112 7.47 -17.07 -3.09
C ALA A 112 7.49 -16.69 -1.59
N ASN A 113 7.58 -15.39 -1.26
CA ASN A 113 7.72 -14.87 0.11
C ASN A 113 9.01 -15.28 0.83
N GLU A 114 10.06 -15.62 0.08
CA GLU A 114 11.37 -15.95 0.63
C GLU A 114 12.29 -14.72 0.66
N PRO A 115 13.06 -14.51 1.75
CA PRO A 115 14.03 -13.43 1.80
C PRO A 115 15.21 -13.73 0.88
N VAL A 116 15.74 -12.70 0.22
CA VAL A 116 16.86 -12.80 -0.72
C VAL A 116 18.03 -11.92 -0.29
N GLN A 117 19.22 -12.29 -0.74
CA GLN A 117 20.42 -11.48 -0.58
C GLN A 117 20.74 -10.78 -1.89
N ILE A 118 20.51 -9.48 -1.95
CA ILE A 118 20.78 -8.69 -3.16
C ILE A 118 22.25 -8.27 -3.16
N PRO A 119 23.00 -8.54 -4.24
CA PRO A 119 24.40 -8.11 -4.35
C PRO A 119 24.51 -6.57 -4.31
N VAL A 120 25.63 -6.09 -3.77
CA VAL A 120 26.00 -4.67 -3.81
C VAL A 120 27.07 -4.48 -4.87
N TYR A 121 26.82 -3.58 -5.82
CA TYR A 121 27.76 -3.25 -6.88
C TYR A 121 28.53 -1.97 -6.55
N ASP A 122 29.85 -1.98 -6.69
CA ASP A 122 30.71 -0.82 -6.51
C ASP A 122 30.99 -0.16 -7.86
N PHE A 123 30.37 1.01 -8.10
CA PHE A 123 30.53 1.77 -9.34
C PHE A 123 31.88 2.47 -9.49
N LEU A 124 32.65 2.61 -8.41
CA LEU A 124 33.99 3.19 -8.44
C LEU A 124 35.02 2.12 -8.79
N LYS A 125 34.84 0.90 -8.26
CA LYS A 125 35.74 -0.24 -8.49
C LYS A 125 35.33 -1.16 -9.63
N TYR A 126 34.14 -0.94 -10.21
CA TYR A 126 33.56 -1.72 -11.30
C TYR A 126 33.48 -3.23 -11.00
N GLN A 127 33.14 -3.55 -9.76
CA GLN A 127 33.07 -4.93 -9.28
C GLN A 127 31.96 -5.10 -8.24
N ARG A 128 31.53 -6.34 -8.04
CA ARG A 128 30.67 -6.69 -6.91
C ARG A 128 31.49 -6.81 -5.63
N PHE A 129 30.88 -6.48 -4.50
CA PHE A 129 31.41 -6.92 -3.21
C PHE A 129 31.20 -8.42 -3.07
N SER A 130 32.26 -9.15 -2.71
CA SER A 130 32.20 -10.60 -2.48
C SER A 130 31.60 -10.95 -1.11
N ASP A 131 31.70 -10.05 -0.14
CA ASP A 131 31.34 -10.23 1.27
C ASP A 131 30.12 -9.41 1.69
N ARG A 132 29.58 -8.56 0.81
CA ARG A 132 28.45 -7.66 1.13
C ARG A 132 27.23 -7.95 0.27
N SER A 133 26.12 -8.18 0.95
CA SER A 133 24.80 -8.26 0.35
C SER A 133 23.79 -7.52 1.21
N ARG A 134 22.74 -7.01 0.57
CA ARG A 134 21.60 -6.41 1.25
C ARG A 134 20.51 -7.46 1.40
N LYS A 135 20.22 -7.85 2.64
CA LYS A 135 19.07 -8.71 2.93
C LYS A 135 17.79 -7.97 2.63
N VAL A 136 16.95 -8.58 1.80
CA VAL A 136 15.65 -8.08 1.41
C VAL A 136 14.61 -9.11 1.78
N ASN A 137 13.68 -8.73 2.65
CA ASN A 137 12.52 -9.54 2.97
C ASN A 137 11.45 -9.35 1.90
N ALA A 138 10.61 -10.36 1.70
CA ALA A 138 9.42 -10.22 0.89
C ALA A 138 8.49 -9.13 1.43
N SER A 139 7.74 -8.50 0.52
CA SER A 139 6.88 -7.35 0.81
C SER A 139 5.63 -7.41 -0.07
N ASP A 140 4.54 -6.74 0.33
CA ASP A 140 3.30 -6.73 -0.46
C ASP A 140 3.51 -6.08 -1.84
N VAL A 141 4.45 -5.14 -1.95
CA VAL A 141 4.83 -4.47 -3.20
C VAL A 141 6.33 -4.60 -3.43
N ILE A 142 6.69 -5.02 -4.64
CA ILE A 142 8.07 -5.03 -5.11
C ILE A 142 8.17 -4.03 -6.25
N ILE A 143 8.96 -2.98 -6.08
CA ILE A 143 9.30 -2.05 -7.16
C ILE A 143 10.66 -2.45 -7.71
N MET A 144 10.72 -2.80 -8.98
CA MET A 144 11.95 -3.05 -9.70
C MET A 144 12.26 -1.88 -10.62
N GLU A 145 13.42 -1.25 -10.44
CA GLU A 145 13.87 -0.11 -11.25
C GLU A 145 15.12 -0.46 -12.03
N GLY A 146 15.20 0.00 -13.27
CA GLY A 146 16.41 -0.15 -14.10
C GLY A 146 16.26 0.38 -15.52
N ILE A 147 17.31 0.24 -16.32
CA ILE A 147 17.32 0.70 -17.72
C ILE A 147 16.86 -0.40 -18.68
N LEU A 148 17.08 -1.68 -18.34
CA LEU A 148 16.87 -2.82 -19.23
C LEU A 148 15.93 -3.89 -18.63
N ILE A 149 15.22 -3.57 -17.54
CA ILE A 149 14.32 -4.50 -16.86
C ILE A 149 13.16 -4.99 -17.74
N PHE A 150 12.87 -4.28 -18.84
CA PHE A 150 11.88 -4.68 -19.85
C PHE A 150 12.51 -5.34 -21.08
N HIS A 151 13.81 -5.58 -21.12
CA HIS A 151 14.50 -6.22 -22.26
C HIS A 151 14.20 -7.73 -22.32
N ASP A 152 14.34 -8.45 -21.20
CA ASP A 152 14.07 -9.89 -21.11
C ASP A 152 12.57 -10.17 -20.87
N ALA A 153 11.99 -11.07 -21.67
CA ALA A 153 10.57 -11.44 -21.58
C ALA A 153 10.21 -12.09 -20.23
N ARG A 154 11.10 -12.93 -19.70
CA ARG A 154 10.89 -13.67 -18.46
C ARG A 154 10.76 -12.70 -17.29
N VAL A 155 11.55 -11.63 -17.29
CA VAL A 155 11.46 -10.57 -16.26
C VAL A 155 10.14 -9.82 -16.38
N ARG A 156 9.69 -9.49 -17.60
CA ARG A 156 8.41 -8.82 -17.84
C ARG A 156 7.20 -9.63 -17.36
N GLU A 157 7.23 -10.94 -17.56
CA GLU A 157 6.16 -11.86 -17.16
C GLU A 157 5.96 -11.91 -15.63
N LEU A 158 7.01 -11.60 -14.86
CA LEU A 158 6.91 -11.53 -13.41
C LEU A 158 6.23 -10.25 -12.90
N MET A 159 6.10 -9.22 -13.74
CA MET A 159 5.58 -7.89 -13.38
C MET A 159 4.07 -7.78 -13.57
N ASN A 160 3.39 -7.22 -12.57
CA ASN A 160 1.96 -6.89 -12.63
C ASN A 160 1.69 -5.53 -13.29
N MET A 161 2.64 -4.60 -13.22
CA MET A 161 2.53 -3.27 -13.83
C MET A 161 3.89 -2.82 -14.38
N LYS A 162 3.93 -2.29 -15.59
CA LYS A 162 5.13 -1.86 -16.30
C LYS A 162 5.04 -0.37 -16.63
N ILE A 163 5.85 0.44 -15.97
CA ILE A 163 5.93 1.88 -16.13
C ILE A 163 7.21 2.22 -16.90
N PHE A 164 7.11 2.99 -17.98
CA PHE A 164 8.26 3.53 -18.68
C PHE A 164 8.33 5.04 -18.49
N VAL A 165 9.40 5.51 -17.85
CA VAL A 165 9.64 6.94 -17.64
C VAL A 165 10.32 7.53 -18.87
N ASP A 166 9.57 8.40 -19.56
CA ASP A 166 9.98 9.00 -20.82
C ASP A 166 10.36 10.47 -20.64
N THR A 167 11.59 10.77 -21.02
CA THR A 167 12.21 12.09 -20.85
C THR A 167 13.18 12.31 -22.00
N ASP A 168 13.20 13.52 -22.53
CA ASP A 168 14.03 13.88 -23.69
C ASP A 168 15.53 13.65 -23.44
N ALA A 169 16.25 13.32 -24.52
CA ALA A 169 17.64 12.86 -24.44
C ALA A 169 18.60 13.92 -23.91
N ASP A 170 18.36 15.18 -24.25
CA ASP A 170 19.09 16.37 -23.81
C ASP A 170 18.89 16.63 -22.30
N VAL A 171 17.66 16.57 -21.81
CA VAL A 171 17.33 16.69 -20.38
C VAL A 171 18.01 15.56 -19.60
N ARG A 172 17.95 14.33 -20.12
CA ARG A 172 18.64 13.17 -19.53
C ARG A 172 20.15 13.35 -19.52
N LEU A 173 20.74 13.82 -20.62
CA LEU A 173 22.18 14.06 -20.71
C LEU A 173 22.63 15.13 -19.71
N ALA A 174 21.92 16.26 -19.64
CA ALA A 174 22.21 17.33 -18.69
C ALA A 174 22.16 16.82 -17.23
N ARG A 175 21.12 16.05 -16.89
CA ARG A 175 20.99 15.43 -15.56
C ARG A 175 22.11 14.41 -15.30
N ARG A 176 22.50 13.63 -16.31
CA ARG A 176 23.59 12.64 -16.22
C ARG A 176 24.95 13.31 -16.01
N ILE A 177 25.27 14.36 -16.76
CA ILE A 177 26.50 15.15 -16.58
C ILE A 177 26.59 15.61 -15.14
N ARG A 178 25.56 16.32 -14.66
CA ARG A 178 25.51 16.83 -13.28
C ARG A 178 25.70 15.73 -12.23
N ARG A 179 24.99 14.60 -12.38
CA ARG A 179 25.08 13.45 -11.45
C ARG A 179 26.48 12.85 -11.46
N ASP A 180 27.02 12.52 -12.62
CA ASP A 180 28.29 11.81 -12.75
C ASP A 180 29.49 12.69 -12.38
N THR A 181 29.41 14.01 -12.58
CA THR A 181 30.46 14.96 -12.18
C THR A 181 30.44 15.22 -10.68
N ILE A 182 29.27 15.45 -10.08
CA ILE A 182 29.14 15.81 -8.66
C ILE A 182 29.22 14.58 -7.76
N GLU A 183 28.46 13.52 -8.05
CA GLU A 183 28.32 12.37 -7.14
C GLU A 183 29.39 11.30 -7.38
N ARG A 184 29.94 11.20 -8.60
CA ARG A 184 30.91 10.16 -8.99
C ARG A 184 32.30 10.71 -9.31
N GLY A 185 32.50 12.03 -9.25
CA GLY A 185 33.78 12.69 -9.50
C GLY A 185 34.34 12.49 -10.91
N ARG A 186 33.48 12.29 -11.91
CA ARG A 186 33.91 12.06 -13.30
C ARG A 186 34.14 13.39 -14.04
N ASP A 187 35.07 13.38 -14.99
CA ASP A 187 35.29 14.51 -15.90
C ASP A 187 34.12 14.67 -16.89
N VAL A 188 33.78 15.91 -17.23
CA VAL A 188 32.66 16.23 -18.13
C VAL A 188 32.90 15.66 -19.53
N ASN A 189 34.11 15.78 -20.08
CA ASN A 189 34.42 15.27 -21.42
C ASN A 189 34.30 13.76 -21.45
N PHE A 190 34.82 13.08 -20.43
CA PHE A 190 34.66 11.64 -20.28
C PHE A 190 33.19 11.21 -20.25
N VAL A 191 32.33 11.93 -19.53
CA VAL A 191 30.88 11.62 -19.47
C VAL A 191 30.22 11.78 -20.84
N ILE A 192 30.59 12.81 -21.60
CA ILE A 192 30.07 13.08 -22.95
C ILE A 192 30.56 12.02 -23.94
N GLU A 193 31.84 11.69 -23.94
CA GLU A 193 32.43 10.65 -24.80
C GLU A 193 31.77 9.29 -24.53
N GLN A 194 31.64 8.90 -23.25
CA GLN A 194 30.95 7.66 -22.89
C GLN A 194 29.47 7.68 -23.31
N TYR A 195 28.81 8.85 -23.20
CA TYR A 195 27.41 8.98 -23.61
C TYR A 195 27.24 8.75 -25.11
N ALA A 196 28.05 9.42 -25.93
CA ALA A 196 27.99 9.33 -27.38
C ALA A 196 28.38 7.92 -27.86
N LYS A 197 29.40 7.33 -27.24
CA LYS A 197 29.95 6.03 -27.64
C LYS A 197 29.09 4.85 -27.24
N PHE A 198 28.54 4.85 -26.02
CA PHE A 198 27.86 3.67 -25.47
C PHE A 198 26.41 3.95 -25.08
N VAL A 199 26.17 4.96 -24.25
CA VAL A 199 24.85 5.14 -23.60
C VAL A 199 23.74 5.46 -24.61
N LYS A 200 23.99 6.38 -25.55
CA LYS A 200 22.98 6.78 -26.54
C LYS A 200 22.70 5.65 -27.55
N PRO A 201 23.70 5.01 -28.17
CA PRO A 201 23.49 3.83 -29.00
C PRO A 201 22.76 2.70 -28.28
N ALA A 202 23.17 2.37 -27.04
CA ALA A 202 22.52 1.34 -26.25
C ALA A 202 21.08 1.71 -25.87
N PHE A 203 20.81 2.98 -25.57
CA PHE A 203 19.45 3.44 -25.34
C PHE A 203 18.57 3.22 -26.56
N ASP A 204 19.03 3.61 -27.75
CA ASP A 204 18.26 3.46 -28.99
C ASP A 204 18.08 1.99 -29.39
N ALA A 205 19.09 1.15 -29.17
CA ALA A 205 19.09 -0.26 -29.54
C ALA A 205 18.32 -1.16 -28.55
N PHE A 206 18.44 -0.91 -27.25
CA PHE A 206 18.00 -1.85 -26.21
C PHE A 206 16.96 -1.28 -25.25
N VAL A 207 17.02 0.02 -24.92
CA VAL A 207 16.12 0.61 -23.90
C VAL A 207 14.83 1.12 -24.54
N LEU A 208 14.93 2.03 -25.52
CA LEU A 208 13.79 2.67 -26.16
C LEU A 208 12.80 1.68 -26.80
N PRO A 209 13.24 0.59 -27.47
CA PRO A 209 12.31 -0.39 -28.04
C PRO A 209 11.44 -1.08 -26.99
N THR A 210 11.88 -1.13 -25.73
CA THR A 210 11.11 -1.76 -24.64
C THR A 210 9.94 -0.91 -24.15
N LYS A 211 9.88 0.37 -24.54
CA LYS A 211 8.76 1.28 -24.27
C LYS A 211 7.42 0.70 -24.73
N LYS A 212 7.42 -0.10 -25.81
CA LYS A 212 6.21 -0.78 -26.33
C LYS A 212 5.60 -1.81 -25.38
N TYR A 213 6.36 -2.29 -24.39
CA TYR A 213 5.89 -3.25 -23.38
C TYR A 213 5.33 -2.57 -22.13
N ALA A 214 5.37 -1.24 -22.05
CA ALA A 214 4.88 -0.50 -20.90
C ALA A 214 3.35 -0.45 -20.90
N ASP A 215 2.75 -0.66 -19.73
CA ASP A 215 1.33 -0.42 -19.49
C ASP A 215 1.06 1.09 -19.33
N VAL A 216 2.04 1.82 -18.79
CA VAL A 216 1.97 3.28 -18.55
C VAL A 216 3.27 3.94 -19.01
N ILE A 217 3.15 5.00 -19.81
CA ILE A 217 4.28 5.88 -20.16
C ILE A 217 4.14 7.16 -19.32
N LEU A 218 5.17 7.45 -18.51
CA LEU A 218 5.20 8.61 -17.63
C LEU A 218 6.12 9.69 -18.21
N PRO A 219 5.55 10.74 -18.84
CA PRO A 219 6.37 11.86 -19.32
C PRO A 219 6.85 12.71 -18.14
N ARG A 220 8.02 13.33 -18.29
CA ARG A 220 8.63 14.27 -17.32
C ARG A 220 8.99 13.65 -15.96
N GLY A 221 8.99 12.33 -15.84
CA GLY A 221 9.42 11.60 -14.64
C GLY A 221 8.85 12.16 -13.33
N GLY A 222 9.74 12.49 -12.39
CA GLY A 222 9.38 12.99 -11.05
C GLY A 222 8.63 14.33 -11.04
N ASP A 223 8.66 15.09 -12.13
CA ASP A 223 7.97 16.38 -12.22
C ASP A 223 6.45 16.21 -12.46
N ASN A 224 6.02 15.01 -12.81
CA ASN A 224 4.62 14.70 -13.11
C ASN A 224 3.86 14.14 -11.90
N LEU A 225 3.67 15.00 -10.89
CA LEU A 225 3.03 14.65 -9.61
C LEU A 225 1.65 14.01 -9.79
N ILE A 226 0.86 14.50 -10.75
CA ILE A 226 -0.51 14.03 -11.00
C ILE A 226 -0.50 12.58 -11.46
N ALA A 227 0.36 12.23 -12.43
CA ALA A 227 0.43 10.86 -12.91
C ALA A 227 0.99 9.91 -11.85
N ILE A 228 1.92 10.38 -11.00
CA ILE A 228 2.40 9.60 -9.86
C ILE A 228 1.28 9.33 -8.85
N ASP A 229 0.45 10.31 -8.50
CA ASP A 229 -0.70 10.09 -7.61
C ASP A 229 -1.67 9.07 -8.21
N LEU A 230 -2.00 9.16 -9.51
CA LEU A 230 -2.86 8.17 -10.18
C LEU A 230 -2.29 6.74 -10.10
N ILE A 231 -0.98 6.58 -10.27
CA ILE A 231 -0.28 5.30 -10.11
C ILE A 231 -0.42 4.81 -8.66
N VAL A 232 -0.17 5.68 -7.68
CA VAL A 232 -0.27 5.35 -6.25
C VAL A 232 -1.70 4.95 -5.85
N GLN A 233 -2.73 5.68 -6.33
CA GLN A 233 -4.12 5.32 -6.09
C GLN A 233 -4.46 3.96 -6.70
N HIS A 234 -3.97 3.67 -7.91
CA HIS A 234 -4.14 2.37 -8.54
C HIS A 234 -3.51 1.24 -7.70
N ILE A 235 -2.27 1.45 -7.23
CA ILE A 235 -1.57 0.49 -6.37
C ILE A 235 -2.36 0.27 -5.07
N ARG A 236 -2.85 1.34 -4.41
CA ARG A 236 -3.66 1.24 -3.20
C ARG A 236 -4.96 0.45 -3.42
N MET A 237 -5.65 0.69 -4.53
CA MET A 237 -6.82 -0.10 -4.92
C MET A 237 -6.46 -1.57 -5.14
N LYS A 238 -5.36 -1.86 -5.84
CA LYS A 238 -4.89 -3.24 -6.08
C LYS A 238 -4.46 -3.97 -4.81
N LEU A 239 -3.85 -3.27 -3.86
CA LEU A 239 -3.50 -3.81 -2.54
C LEU A 239 -4.73 -3.99 -1.64
N GLY A 240 -5.91 -3.49 -2.06
CA GLY A 240 -7.19 -3.71 -1.42
C GLY A 240 -7.23 -3.19 0.01
N GLN A 241 -6.64 -2.03 0.28
CA GLN A 241 -6.68 -1.38 1.59
C GLN A 241 -6.83 0.13 1.51
N HIS A 242 -7.99 0.59 1.98
CA HIS A 242 -8.16 1.92 2.58
C HIS A 242 -8.87 1.87 3.93
N ASP A 243 -8.97 0.70 4.58
CA ASP A 243 -9.75 0.60 5.82
C ASP A 243 -9.02 -0.15 6.93
N LEU A 244 -9.14 0.39 8.14
CA LEU A 244 -8.50 -0.03 9.40
C LEU A 244 -8.75 -1.52 9.75
N ARG A 245 -9.68 -2.19 9.04
CA ARG A 245 -10.13 -3.58 9.20
C ARG A 245 -9.02 -4.65 9.07
N LYS A 246 -7.91 -4.35 8.38
CA LYS A 246 -6.89 -5.37 8.05
C LYS A 246 -5.72 -5.47 9.02
N ILE A 247 -5.57 -4.54 9.97
CA ILE A 247 -4.44 -4.59 10.93
C ILE A 247 -4.74 -5.55 12.08
N TYR A 248 -6.03 -5.82 12.34
CA TYR A 248 -6.48 -6.67 13.41
C TYR A 248 -7.76 -7.42 12.96
N PRO A 249 -7.76 -8.76 12.87
CA PRO A 249 -8.95 -9.52 12.46
C PRO A 249 -10.13 -9.36 13.44
N ASN A 250 -9.83 -8.89 14.65
CA ASN A 250 -10.78 -8.57 15.71
C ASN A 250 -11.19 -7.09 15.75
N VAL A 251 -10.86 -6.27 14.75
CA VAL A 251 -11.29 -4.88 14.66
C VAL A 251 -12.42 -4.73 13.65
N VAL A 252 -13.61 -4.39 14.16
CA VAL A 252 -14.78 -4.04 13.36
C VAL A 252 -14.84 -2.52 13.23
N VAL A 253 -14.87 -2.03 12.00
CA VAL A 253 -14.98 -0.59 11.71
C VAL A 253 -16.45 -0.21 11.59
N VAL A 254 -16.90 0.72 12.44
CA VAL A 254 -18.27 1.25 12.40
C VAL A 254 -18.48 2.02 11.09
N GLN A 255 -19.59 1.76 10.38
CA GLN A 255 -19.92 2.45 9.14
C GLN A 255 -20.04 3.97 9.36
N SER A 256 -19.30 4.76 8.58
CA SER A 256 -19.33 6.22 8.68
C SER A 256 -20.56 6.80 7.99
N THR A 257 -21.39 7.54 8.73
CA THR A 257 -22.55 8.30 8.20
C THR A 257 -22.21 9.78 8.06
N PHE A 258 -23.02 10.55 7.30
CA PHE A 258 -22.84 12.00 7.21
C PHE A 258 -22.87 12.69 8.59
N GLN A 259 -23.66 12.17 9.51
CA GLN A 259 -23.71 12.66 10.90
C GLN A 259 -22.40 12.40 11.64
N ILE A 260 -21.84 11.19 11.55
CA ILE A 260 -20.54 10.83 12.15
C ILE A 260 -19.43 11.70 11.57
N ARG A 261 -19.43 11.92 10.26
CA ARG A 261 -18.45 12.81 9.59
C ARG A 261 -18.58 14.25 10.07
N GLY A 262 -19.79 14.77 10.22
CA GLY A 262 -20.04 16.10 10.77
C GLY A 262 -19.50 16.25 12.19
N MET A 263 -19.75 15.26 13.06
CA MET A 263 -19.21 15.26 14.42
C MET A 263 -17.67 15.19 14.43
N HIS A 264 -17.07 14.39 13.54
CA HIS A 264 -15.61 14.36 13.37
C HIS A 264 -15.02 15.69 12.94
N THR A 265 -15.71 16.42 12.07
CA THR A 265 -15.27 17.77 11.66
C THR A 265 -15.30 18.71 12.86
N LEU A 266 -16.38 18.71 13.64
CA LEU A 266 -16.52 19.59 14.82
C LEU A 266 -15.45 19.30 15.88
N ILE A 267 -15.17 18.04 16.23
CA ILE A 267 -14.12 17.75 17.22
C ILE A 267 -12.69 18.05 16.74
N ARG A 268 -12.48 18.19 15.43
CA ARG A 268 -11.16 18.49 14.81
C ARG A 268 -10.98 19.96 14.46
N ASP A 269 -12.06 20.74 14.52
CA ASP A 269 -12.00 22.17 14.33
C ASP A 269 -11.32 22.83 15.54
N ARG A 270 -10.35 23.69 15.26
CA ARG A 270 -9.55 24.40 16.25
C ARG A 270 -10.38 25.43 17.02
N GLU A 271 -11.47 25.92 16.43
CA GLU A 271 -12.35 26.92 17.04
C GLU A 271 -13.44 26.29 17.92
N THR A 272 -13.55 24.96 17.95
CA THR A 272 -14.57 24.25 18.74
C THR A 272 -14.38 24.49 20.23
N THR A 273 -15.48 24.88 20.89
CA THR A 273 -15.46 25.14 22.33
C THR A 273 -15.21 23.84 23.10
N LYS A 274 -14.67 23.96 24.32
CA LYS A 274 -14.47 22.79 25.20
C LYS A 274 -15.77 22.03 25.46
N HIS A 275 -16.89 22.76 25.60
CA HIS A 275 -18.19 22.15 25.85
C HIS A 275 -18.67 21.33 24.64
N ASP A 276 -18.56 21.89 23.44
CA ASP A 276 -18.96 21.21 22.20
C ASP A 276 -18.05 20.02 21.88
N PHE A 277 -16.74 20.17 22.13
CA PHE A 277 -15.80 19.05 21.99
C PHE A 277 -16.22 17.86 22.87
N VAL A 278 -16.51 18.10 24.15
CA VAL A 278 -16.96 17.05 25.08
C VAL A 278 -18.28 16.44 24.61
N PHE A 279 -19.25 17.28 24.22
CA PHE A 279 -20.55 16.84 23.75
C PHE A 279 -20.46 15.91 22.51
N TYR A 280 -19.70 16.31 21.48
CA TYR A 280 -19.56 15.51 20.27
C TYR A 280 -18.65 14.29 20.46
N ALA A 281 -17.64 14.37 21.31
CA ALA A 281 -16.80 13.23 21.67
C ALA A 281 -17.62 12.15 22.40
N ASP A 282 -18.42 12.52 23.40
CA ASP A 282 -19.30 11.59 24.13
C ASP A 282 -20.29 10.91 23.18
N ARG A 283 -20.83 11.65 22.21
CA ARG A 283 -21.76 11.12 21.21
C ARG A 283 -21.08 10.11 20.27
N LEU A 284 -19.85 10.37 19.85
CA LEU A 284 -19.06 9.42 19.05
C LEU A 284 -18.70 8.16 19.86
N ILE A 285 -18.30 8.33 21.12
CA ILE A 285 -17.99 7.20 22.03
C ILE A 285 -19.22 6.32 22.21
N ARG A 286 -20.39 6.92 22.44
CA ARG A 286 -21.65 6.18 22.60
C ARG A 286 -21.98 5.32 21.38
N LEU A 287 -21.82 5.85 20.16
CA LEU A 287 -22.04 5.09 18.93
C LEU A 287 -21.10 3.89 18.81
N ILE A 288 -19.83 4.05 19.20
CA ILE A 288 -18.85 2.96 19.21
C ILE A 288 -19.24 1.89 20.23
N VAL A 289 -19.66 2.29 21.44
CA VAL A 289 -20.07 1.38 22.50
C VAL A 289 -21.33 0.62 22.10
N GLU A 290 -22.35 1.30 21.57
CA GLU A 290 -23.60 0.66 21.11
C GLU A 290 -23.32 -0.35 19.99
N HIS A 291 -22.48 0.00 19.01
CA HIS A 291 -22.08 -0.93 17.95
C HIS A 291 -21.30 -2.13 18.52
N GLY A 292 -20.40 -1.89 19.49
CA GLY A 292 -19.65 -2.95 20.17
C GLY A 292 -20.52 -3.91 20.98
N LEU A 293 -21.55 -3.41 21.66
CA LEU A 293 -22.52 -4.24 22.39
C LEU A 293 -23.34 -5.14 21.48
N GLY A 294 -23.56 -4.74 20.22
CA GLY A 294 -24.20 -5.58 19.20
C GLY A 294 -23.42 -6.83 18.81
N HIS A 295 -22.12 -6.90 19.13
CA HIS A 295 -21.28 -8.08 18.89
C HIS A 295 -21.20 -9.02 20.09
N LEU A 296 -21.78 -8.68 21.24
CA LEU A 296 -21.85 -9.59 22.38
C LEU A 296 -22.89 -10.68 22.10
N PRO A 297 -22.66 -11.93 22.55
CA PRO A 297 -23.63 -13.00 22.41
C PRO A 297 -24.93 -12.61 23.12
N PHE A 298 -26.04 -12.71 22.41
CA PHE A 298 -27.38 -12.42 22.91
C PHE A 298 -28.35 -13.54 22.53
N THR A 299 -29.41 -13.68 23.31
CA THR A 299 -30.53 -14.56 22.97
C THR A 299 -31.74 -13.70 22.66
N GLU A 300 -32.31 -13.88 21.47
CA GLU A 300 -33.53 -13.18 21.08
C GLU A 300 -34.73 -13.78 21.82
N LYS A 301 -35.52 -12.93 22.49
CA LYS A 301 -36.67 -13.36 23.26
C LYS A 301 -37.91 -12.61 22.78
N GLN A 302 -38.92 -13.36 22.35
CA GLN A 302 -40.24 -12.79 22.09
C GLN A 302 -41.02 -12.72 23.39
N VAL A 303 -41.41 -11.50 23.77
CA VAL A 303 -42.25 -11.26 24.94
C VAL A 303 -43.68 -11.04 24.44
N GLN A 304 -44.59 -11.94 24.81
CA GLN A 304 -46.02 -11.74 24.61
C GLN A 304 -46.57 -10.87 25.75
N HIS A 305 -47.07 -9.69 25.42
CA HIS A 305 -47.82 -8.86 26.35
C HIS A 305 -49.30 -9.24 26.35
N THR A 306 -49.94 -9.23 27.53
CA THR A 306 -51.34 -9.61 27.77
C THR A 306 -52.37 -8.52 27.45
N LEU A 307 -52.03 -7.51 26.66
CA LEU A 307 -52.96 -6.47 26.20
C LEU A 307 -52.97 -6.47 24.66
N GLU A 308 -54.17 -6.44 24.07
CA GLU A 308 -54.54 -6.71 22.66
C GLU A 308 -53.93 -5.80 21.57
N TRP A 309 -52.65 -5.45 21.67
CA TRP A 309 -51.90 -4.83 20.58
C TRP A 309 -50.55 -5.53 20.43
N THR A 310 -50.47 -6.45 19.46
CA THR A 310 -49.23 -7.15 19.10
C THR A 310 -48.26 -6.18 18.41
N PHE A 311 -47.43 -5.50 19.20
CA PHE A 311 -46.15 -5.01 18.70
C PHE A 311 -45.11 -6.09 18.99
N ALA A 312 -44.59 -6.72 17.94
CA ALA A 312 -43.42 -7.58 18.04
C ALA A 312 -42.18 -6.70 18.29
N SER A 313 -41.91 -6.36 19.54
CA SER A 313 -40.62 -5.77 19.94
C SER A 313 -39.69 -6.91 20.35
N SER A 314 -38.68 -7.19 19.52
CA SER A 314 -37.59 -8.09 19.89
C SER A 314 -36.75 -7.44 21.00
N PHE A 315 -36.66 -8.09 22.15
CA PHE A 315 -35.78 -7.67 23.24
C PHE A 315 -34.53 -8.53 23.23
N VAL A 316 -33.39 -7.88 23.47
CA VAL A 316 -32.06 -8.49 23.53
C VAL A 316 -31.71 -8.71 25.01
N GLU A 317 -31.67 -9.97 25.46
CA GLU A 317 -31.28 -10.31 26.84
C GLU A 317 -29.78 -10.64 26.87
N TYR A 318 -28.98 -9.76 27.47
CA TYR A 318 -27.56 -10.00 27.68
C TYR A 318 -27.34 -10.76 29.01
N PRO A 319 -26.36 -11.68 29.11
CA PRO A 319 -26.01 -12.30 30.38
C PRO A 319 -25.70 -11.20 31.41
N SER A 320 -26.48 -11.16 32.49
CA SER A 320 -26.54 -10.04 33.46
C SER A 320 -25.18 -9.56 33.96
N PHE A 321 -24.22 -10.47 34.10
CA PHE A 321 -22.88 -10.18 34.60
C PHE A 321 -21.93 -9.54 33.56
N ALA A 322 -22.16 -9.72 32.25
CA ALA A 322 -21.27 -9.24 31.20
C ALA A 322 -21.62 -7.82 30.75
N ALA A 323 -22.91 -7.53 30.55
CA ALA A 323 -23.38 -6.21 30.15
C ALA A 323 -23.17 -5.15 31.25
N GLU A 324 -23.48 -5.49 32.51
CA GLU A 324 -23.29 -4.56 33.64
C GLU A 324 -21.81 -4.27 33.90
N LYS A 325 -20.93 -5.27 33.76
CA LYS A 325 -19.48 -5.13 33.96
C LYS A 325 -18.83 -4.39 32.78
N ALA A 326 -19.25 -4.63 31.54
CA ALA A 326 -18.83 -3.87 30.37
C ALA A 326 -19.28 -2.40 30.45
N TRP A 327 -20.54 -2.16 30.81
CA TRP A 327 -21.09 -0.83 31.03
C TRP A 327 -20.33 -0.09 32.15
N LYS A 328 -20.13 -0.71 33.32
CA LYS A 328 -19.36 -0.12 34.43
C LYS A 328 -17.87 0.09 34.11
N MET A 329 -17.24 -0.79 33.32
CA MET A 329 -15.84 -0.61 32.87
C MET A 329 -15.68 0.54 31.87
N LEU A 330 -16.59 0.65 30.91
CA LEU A 330 -16.54 1.66 29.84
C LEU A 330 -16.94 3.03 30.38
N TYR A 331 -18.08 3.16 31.06
CA TYR A 331 -18.52 4.43 31.64
C TYR A 331 -17.58 4.90 32.77
N GLY A 332 -17.09 3.98 33.60
CA GLY A 332 -16.17 4.28 34.70
C GLY A 332 -14.75 4.67 34.27
N ARG A 333 -14.34 4.36 33.03
CA ARG A 333 -13.08 4.83 32.42
C ARG A 333 -13.29 6.12 31.62
N VAL A 334 -14.39 6.26 30.87
CA VAL A 334 -14.71 7.50 30.13
C VAL A 334 -14.96 8.67 31.11
N ALA A 335 -15.66 8.44 32.22
CA ALA A 335 -15.83 9.43 33.29
C ALA A 335 -14.53 9.75 34.08
N ARG A 336 -13.49 8.91 33.93
CA ARG A 336 -12.16 9.14 34.53
C ARG A 336 -11.24 9.92 33.58
N VAL A 337 -11.38 9.72 32.26
CA VAL A 337 -10.67 10.50 31.24
C VAL A 337 -11.14 11.96 31.24
N SER A 338 -12.40 12.24 31.56
CA SER A 338 -12.89 13.62 31.76
C SER A 338 -12.40 14.29 33.06
N ARG A 339 -11.75 13.56 33.97
CA ARG A 339 -11.07 14.09 35.18
C ARG A 339 -9.54 14.03 35.15
N LEU A 340 -8.94 13.43 34.13
CA LEU A 340 -7.49 13.42 33.95
C LEU A 340 -7.05 14.69 33.21
N GLU A 341 -6.82 15.74 34.00
CA GLU A 341 -5.94 16.83 33.64
C GLU A 341 -4.59 16.30 33.11
N ARG A 342 -4.00 17.08 32.20
CA ARG A 342 -2.67 16.95 31.56
C ARG A 342 -2.62 16.14 30.27
N PHE A 343 -3.27 16.66 29.22
CA PHE A 343 -2.53 16.80 27.96
C PHE A 343 -1.69 18.07 28.06
N SER A 344 -0.38 17.91 28.09
CA SER A 344 0.56 19.01 28.05
C SER A 344 0.38 19.78 26.75
N TYR A 345 0.08 21.06 26.91
CA TYR A 345 0.26 22.09 25.90
C TYR A 345 1.73 22.07 25.48
N ILE A 346 2.07 21.50 24.32
CA ILE A 346 3.34 21.76 23.66
C ILE A 346 3.06 22.77 22.54
N GLY A 347 3.00 24.02 22.96
CA GLY A 347 3.08 25.20 22.11
C GLY A 347 4.11 26.15 22.70
N LYS A 348 5.40 25.78 22.62
CA LYS A 348 6.49 26.75 22.77
C LYS A 348 6.64 27.47 21.43
N GLY A 349 6.41 28.79 21.44
CA GLY A 349 6.63 29.66 20.29
C GLY A 349 6.35 31.13 20.59
N MET A 350 7.32 31.79 21.21
CA MET A 350 7.74 33.20 21.07
C MET A 350 6.69 34.32 20.87
N MET A 351 6.69 35.28 21.82
CA MET A 351 6.70 36.76 21.68
C MET A 351 6.17 37.33 23.01
N GLY A 352 6.75 38.31 23.71
CA GLY A 352 7.98 39.08 23.62
C GLY A 352 8.03 39.89 24.93
N SER A 353 9.19 39.97 25.57
CA SER A 353 9.40 40.86 26.72
C SER A 353 9.81 42.23 26.18
N SER A 354 8.94 43.20 26.40
CA SER A 354 9.29 44.59 26.68
C SER A 354 10.26 44.71 27.85
#